data_AF-A0AAD2DJQ4-F1
#
_entry.id   AF-A0AAD2DJQ4-F1
#
_cell.length_a   1.000
_cell.length_b   1.000
_cell.length_c   1.000
_cell.angle_alpha   90.00
_cell.angle_beta   90.00
_cell.angle_gamma   90.00
#
_symmetry.space_group_name_H-M   'P 1'
#
loop_
_entity.id
_entity.type
_entity.pdbx_description
1 polymer ?
#
loop_
_entity_poly.entity_id
_entity_poly.type
_entity_poly.pdbx_seq_one_letter_code
_entity_poly.pdbx_strand_id
1 'polypeptide(L)'
;MKSMGPFPAGLVLHSYMGSAEMVPELSKAGAYFFFSGFLMSMKESKAKKMLKSIPPVRILLETDAPDALPKASDSDSLFLIDREVSVAEELLDCGENSLTKKEGTSDNTCHDESGASEPPEENLNHPANIHHVLAYMANLLEMTIEELAGVTYQNAVRLFSYEGSSYLKKVI
;
A
#
# COMPACT_ATOMS: atom_id res chain seq x y z
N MET A 1 -10.49 -9.95 21.57
CA MET A 1 -10.49 -11.09 20.62
C MET A 1 -10.76 -12.43 21.29
N LYS A 2 -9.94 -12.87 22.28
CA LYS A 2 -10.12 -14.18 22.94
C LYS A 2 -11.47 -14.42 23.63
N SER A 3 -12.07 -13.37 24.19
CA SER A 3 -13.39 -13.44 24.85
C SER A 3 -14.59 -13.35 23.90
N MET A 4 -14.37 -13.03 22.62
CA MET A 4 -15.45 -12.78 21.65
C MET A 4 -15.44 -13.76 20.47
N GLY A 5 -14.28 -14.32 20.11
CA GLY A 5 -14.16 -15.25 18.99
C GLY A 5 -14.68 -16.66 19.31
N PRO A 6 -14.66 -17.58 18.33
CA PRO A 6 -14.12 -17.41 16.98
C PRO A 6 -15.01 -16.52 16.10
N PHE A 7 -14.46 -16.02 14.98
CA PHE A 7 -15.16 -15.25 13.97
C PHE A 7 -15.30 -16.09 12.69
N PRO A 8 -16.38 -16.88 12.53
CA PRO A 8 -16.52 -17.81 11.39
C PRO A 8 -16.55 -17.10 10.03
N ALA A 9 -17.14 -15.91 9.99
CA ALA A 9 -17.13 -15.05 8.79
C ALA A 9 -15.73 -14.49 8.45
N GLY A 10 -14.78 -14.59 9.38
CA GLY A 10 -13.42 -14.09 9.26
C GLY A 10 -13.20 -12.74 9.94
N LEU A 11 -11.92 -12.42 10.16
CA LEU A 11 -11.45 -11.09 10.53
C LEU A 11 -10.27 -10.74 9.64
N VAL A 12 -10.13 -9.46 9.28
CA VAL A 12 -9.03 -8.98 8.44
C VAL A 12 -7.98 -8.32 9.32
N LEU A 13 -6.74 -8.82 9.23
CA LEU A 13 -5.56 -8.15 9.75
C LEU A 13 -4.88 -7.45 8.58
N HIS A 14 -5.23 -6.18 8.39
CA HIS A 14 -4.61 -5.28 7.43
C HIS A 14 -3.12 -5.08 7.75
N SER A 15 -2.29 -5.03 6.71
CA SER A 15 -0.87 -4.68 6.72
C SER A 15 -0.10 -5.38 7.86
N TYR A 16 -0.24 -6.71 7.95
CA TYR A 16 0.22 -7.46 9.11
C TYR A 16 1.74 -7.48 9.23
N MET A 17 2.26 -6.82 10.28
CA MET A 17 3.68 -6.80 10.64
C MET A 17 3.98 -7.49 11.98
N GLY A 18 3.03 -8.29 12.48
CA GLY A 18 3.14 -9.01 13.74
C GLY A 18 4.16 -10.15 13.70
N SER A 19 4.33 -10.83 14.84
CA SER A 19 5.30 -11.91 14.97
C SER A 19 4.71 -13.27 14.61
N ALA A 20 5.58 -14.21 14.20
CA ALA A 20 5.18 -15.59 13.86
C ALA A 20 4.44 -16.30 15.00
N GLU A 21 4.74 -15.94 16.25
CA GLU A 21 4.20 -16.51 17.48
C GLU A 21 2.73 -16.13 17.71
N MET A 22 2.27 -15.02 17.15
CA MET A 22 0.87 -14.57 17.26
C MET A 22 -0.05 -15.25 16.24
N VAL A 23 0.52 -15.72 15.14
CA VAL A 23 -0.22 -16.29 14.00
C VAL A 23 -1.13 -17.46 14.39
N PRO A 24 -0.72 -18.45 15.21
CA PRO A 24 -1.59 -19.59 15.52
C PRO A 24 -2.90 -19.17 16.20
N GLU A 25 -2.83 -18.27 17.17
CA GLU A 25 -4.00 -17.82 17.92
C GLU A 25 -4.92 -16.93 17.07
N LEU A 26 -4.33 -16.07 16.23
CA LEU A 26 -5.09 -15.24 15.28
C LEU A 26 -5.77 -16.10 14.21
N SER A 27 -5.08 -17.10 13.68
CA SER A 27 -5.63 -18.05 12.71
C SER A 27 -6.81 -18.84 13.29
N LYS A 28 -6.69 -19.30 14.55
CA LYS A 28 -7.80 -19.96 15.27
C LYS A 28 -9.00 -19.04 15.46
N ALA A 29 -8.78 -17.74 15.65
CA ALA A 29 -9.86 -16.76 15.76
C ALA A 29 -10.55 -16.49 14.41
N GLY A 30 -9.98 -16.91 13.27
CA GLY A 30 -10.54 -16.67 11.93
C GLY A 30 -9.80 -15.60 11.13
N ALA A 31 -8.59 -15.22 11.52
CA ALA A 31 -7.81 -14.19 10.84
C ALA A 31 -7.40 -14.54 9.42
N TYR A 32 -7.57 -13.56 8.54
CA TYR A 32 -6.89 -13.40 7.27
C TYR A 32 -5.81 -12.32 7.42
N PHE A 33 -4.64 -12.55 6.83
CA PHE A 33 -3.46 -11.71 6.97
C PHE A 33 -3.17 -11.05 5.62
N PHE A 34 -3.29 -9.73 5.57
CA PHE A 34 -2.93 -8.94 4.41
C PHE A 34 -1.50 -8.44 4.53
N PHE A 35 -0.79 -8.43 3.41
CA PHE A 35 0.60 -7.98 3.34
C PHE A 35 0.76 -6.92 2.26
N SER A 36 1.43 -5.84 2.64
CA SER A 36 1.78 -4.69 1.81
C SER A 36 3.29 -4.58 1.60
N GLY A 37 3.74 -3.54 0.89
CA GLY A 37 5.16 -3.23 0.73
C GLY A 37 5.90 -2.99 2.06
N PHE A 38 5.20 -2.66 3.15
CA PHE A 38 5.84 -2.53 4.47
C PHE A 38 6.51 -3.82 4.94
N LEU A 39 6.06 -4.99 4.49
CA LEU A 39 6.69 -6.28 4.79
C LEU A 39 8.17 -6.30 4.36
N MET A 40 8.53 -5.59 3.28
CA MET A 40 9.88 -5.53 2.72
C MET A 40 10.85 -4.70 3.59
N SER A 41 10.34 -4.01 4.62
CA SER A 41 11.17 -3.37 5.65
C SER A 41 11.60 -4.35 6.75
N MET A 42 10.92 -5.49 6.88
CA MET A 42 11.23 -6.49 7.90
C MET A 42 12.46 -7.30 7.51
N LYS A 43 13.25 -7.71 8.51
CA LYS A 43 14.35 -8.66 8.29
C LYS A 43 13.81 -9.94 7.62
N GLU A 44 14.42 -10.33 6.51
CA GLU A 44 13.96 -11.44 5.66
C GLU A 44 13.72 -12.74 6.45
N SER A 45 14.66 -13.13 7.31
CA SER A 45 14.50 -14.32 8.19
C SER A 45 13.26 -14.27 9.09
N LYS A 46 12.87 -13.08 9.57
CA LYS A 46 11.68 -12.88 10.42
C LYS A 46 10.41 -12.91 9.56
N ALA A 47 10.42 -12.23 8.42
CA ALA A 47 9.32 -12.24 7.46
C ALA A 47 9.04 -13.68 6.99
N LYS A 48 10.07 -14.41 6.55
CA LYS A 48 9.98 -15.80 6.12
C LYS A 48 9.43 -16.72 7.22
N LYS A 49 9.91 -16.60 8.45
CA LYS A 49 9.40 -17.37 9.60
C LYS A 49 7.90 -17.10 9.85
N MET A 50 7.50 -15.84 9.78
CA MET A 50 6.12 -15.39 10.01
C MET A 50 5.19 -15.83 8.87
N LEU A 51 5.58 -15.65 7.62
CA LEU A 51 4.81 -16.11 6.46
C LEU A 51 4.60 -17.63 6.47
N LYS A 52 5.66 -18.40 6.76
CA LYS A 52 5.57 -19.88 6.83
C LYS A 52 4.72 -20.39 8.00
N SER A 53 4.41 -19.58 9.01
CA SER A 53 3.50 -19.99 10.09
C SER A 53 2.03 -19.73 9.78
N ILE A 54 1.72 -18.97 8.73
CA ILE A 54 0.35 -18.65 8.31
C ILE A 54 -0.18 -19.76 7.40
N PRO A 55 -1.37 -20.33 7.67
CA PRO A 55 -2.01 -21.24 6.72
C PRO A 55 -2.16 -20.56 5.35
N PRO A 56 -1.73 -21.16 4.22
CA PRO A 56 -1.75 -20.49 2.91
C PRO A 56 -3.13 -19.95 2.52
N VAL A 57 -4.17 -20.67 2.94
CA VAL A 57 -5.59 -20.34 2.82
C VAL A 57 -6.02 -19.08 3.60
N ARG A 58 -5.13 -18.40 4.32
CA ARG A 58 -5.40 -17.16 5.07
C ARG A 58 -4.52 -15.99 4.63
N ILE A 59 -3.69 -16.16 3.61
CA ILE A 59 -2.77 -15.12 3.10
C ILE A 59 -3.48 -14.30 2.02
N LEU A 60 -3.38 -12.97 2.11
CA LEU A 60 -3.82 -12.00 1.12
C LEU A 60 -2.74 -10.94 0.86
N LEU A 61 -2.87 -10.25 -0.27
CA LEU A 61 -1.97 -9.21 -0.73
C LEU A 61 -2.74 -7.88 -0.83
N GLU A 62 -2.05 -6.79 -0.56
CA GLU A 62 -2.52 -5.42 -0.81
C GLU A 62 -1.31 -4.54 -1.20
N THR A 63 -1.57 -3.34 -1.71
CA THR A 63 -0.51 -2.34 -1.90
C THR A 63 -0.38 -1.41 -0.72
N ASP A 64 -1.50 -1.12 -0.05
CA ASP A 64 -1.61 -0.02 0.92
C ASP A 64 -1.27 1.35 0.31
N ALA A 65 -1.48 1.50 -1.00
CA ALA A 65 -1.29 2.77 -1.70
C ALA A 65 -2.25 3.84 -1.13
N PRO A 66 -1.80 5.10 -0.95
CA PRO A 66 -0.57 5.68 -1.49
C PRO A 66 0.71 5.44 -0.65
N ASP A 67 0.59 4.76 0.48
CA ASP A 67 1.71 4.41 1.36
C ASP A 67 2.39 3.09 0.94
N ALA A 68 3.31 2.59 1.77
CA ALA A 68 3.95 1.27 1.62
C ALA A 68 4.61 1.02 0.25
N LEU A 69 5.26 2.04 -0.32
CA LEU A 69 6.01 1.90 -1.57
C LEU A 69 6.98 0.71 -1.49
N PRO A 70 6.86 -0.30 -2.38
CA PRO A 70 7.73 -1.46 -2.36
C PRO A 70 9.19 -1.10 -2.58
N LYS A 71 10.10 -1.83 -1.92
CA LYS A 71 11.53 -1.74 -2.18
C LYS A 71 11.88 -2.53 -3.44
N ALA A 72 11.75 -1.90 -4.60
CA ALA A 72 12.21 -2.50 -5.85
C ALA A 72 13.74 -2.37 -5.96
N SER A 73 14.39 -3.37 -6.55
CA SER A 73 15.81 -3.31 -6.90
C SER A 73 16.09 -2.36 -8.07
N ASP A 74 15.06 -2.08 -8.86
CA ASP A 74 15.10 -1.18 -10.01
C ASP A 74 13.97 -0.16 -9.89
N SER A 75 14.32 1.13 -9.77
CA SER A 75 13.34 2.21 -9.60
C SER A 75 12.43 2.37 -10.81
N ASP A 76 12.90 1.98 -12.00
CA ASP A 76 12.13 2.09 -13.25
C ASP A 76 10.98 1.08 -13.31
N SER A 77 10.93 0.12 -12.38
CA SER A 77 9.86 -0.87 -12.27
C SER A 77 8.70 -0.45 -11.36
N LEU A 78 8.81 0.69 -10.67
CA LEU A 78 7.77 1.20 -9.77
C LEU A 78 6.80 2.13 -10.51
N PHE A 79 5.50 1.91 -10.31
CA PHE A 79 4.46 2.85 -10.69
C PHE A 79 4.29 3.86 -9.54
N LEU A 80 4.50 5.15 -9.78
CA LEU A 80 4.34 6.19 -8.78
C LEU A 80 3.06 6.98 -9.03
N ILE A 81 2.46 7.50 -7.96
CA ILE A 81 1.41 8.52 -8.08
C ILE A 81 2.12 9.87 -8.01
N ASP A 82 2.03 10.65 -9.09
CA ASP A 82 2.51 12.02 -9.08
C ASP A 82 1.63 12.86 -8.15
N ARG A 83 2.27 13.67 -7.30
CA ARG A 83 1.58 14.46 -6.28
C ARG A 83 0.93 15.74 -6.84
N GLU A 84 0.83 15.91 -8.16
CA GLU A 84 0.58 17.19 -8.80
C GLU A 84 -0.65 17.94 -8.27
N VAL A 85 -0.34 19.07 -7.61
CA VAL A 85 -1.08 20.33 -7.50
C VAL A 85 -2.57 20.26 -7.87
N SER A 86 -3.37 19.65 -7.00
CA SER A 86 -4.81 19.61 -7.17
C SER A 86 -5.51 20.93 -6.79
N VAL A 87 -5.06 22.11 -7.24
CA VAL A 87 -5.88 23.36 -7.28
C VAL A 87 -5.29 24.42 -8.24
N ALA A 88 -5.22 24.20 -9.56
CA ALA A 88 -4.90 25.34 -10.45
C ALA A 88 -5.41 25.27 -11.90
N GLU A 89 -5.72 24.10 -12.47
CA GLU A 89 -6.03 24.03 -13.91
C GLU A 89 -7.49 24.31 -14.29
N GLU A 90 -8.42 24.43 -13.34
CA GLU A 90 -9.83 24.76 -13.65
C GLU A 90 -10.19 26.26 -13.52
N LEU A 91 -9.26 27.17 -13.20
CA LEU A 91 -9.59 28.58 -12.92
C LEU A 91 -8.85 29.64 -13.76
N LEU A 92 -8.14 29.26 -14.83
CA LEU A 92 -7.47 30.24 -15.71
C LEU A 92 -8.11 30.30 -17.11
N ASP A 93 -9.45 30.33 -17.16
CA ASP A 93 -10.20 30.90 -18.29
C ASP A 93 -10.93 32.17 -17.83
N CYS A 94 -10.17 33.24 -17.57
CA CYS A 94 -10.73 34.58 -17.38
C CYS A 94 -9.69 35.66 -17.74
N GLY A 95 -9.78 36.16 -18.97
CA GLY A 95 -9.79 37.61 -19.23
C GLY A 95 -8.46 38.37 -19.34
N GLU A 96 -8.13 38.77 -20.56
CA GLU A 96 -7.18 39.83 -20.92
C GLU A 96 -7.45 41.16 -20.18
N ASN A 97 -6.41 41.84 -19.69
CA ASN A 97 -6.02 43.19 -20.18
C ASN A 97 -4.80 43.84 -19.49
N SER A 98 -3.93 44.40 -20.35
CA SER A 98 -3.29 45.72 -20.26
C SER A 98 -2.12 46.03 -19.29
N LEU A 99 -0.91 46.04 -19.87
CA LEU A 99 0.14 47.08 -19.84
C LEU A 99 0.26 48.03 -18.62
N THR A 100 1.46 48.12 -18.01
CA THR A 100 2.36 49.31 -18.04
C THR A 100 3.69 49.10 -17.28
N LYS A 101 4.73 49.80 -17.76
CA LYS A 101 6.14 49.85 -17.34
C LYS A 101 6.38 50.42 -15.92
N LYS A 102 7.49 50.03 -15.25
CA LYS A 102 8.67 50.90 -14.97
C LYS A 102 9.77 50.24 -14.12
N GLU A 103 11.00 50.65 -14.40
CA GLU A 103 12.28 50.38 -13.73
C GLU A 103 12.37 51.00 -12.31
N GLY A 104 13.26 50.46 -11.47
CA GLY A 104 13.73 51.12 -10.25
C GLY A 104 14.67 50.27 -9.38
N THR A 105 15.94 50.65 -9.31
CA THR A 105 17.01 50.16 -8.41
C THR A 105 16.76 50.52 -6.94
N SER A 106 17.17 49.66 -6.00
CA SER A 106 18.04 49.96 -4.83
C SER A 106 17.67 49.15 -3.57
N ASP A 107 18.72 48.58 -2.98
CA ASP A 107 18.96 48.06 -1.64
C ASP A 107 17.89 48.25 -0.54
N ASN A 108 17.66 47.18 0.24
CA ASN A 108 17.83 47.18 1.69
C ASN A 108 17.72 45.75 2.26
N THR A 109 18.75 45.34 2.98
CA THR A 109 18.77 44.20 3.91
C THR A 109 17.80 44.41 5.06
N CYS A 110 17.07 43.36 5.49
CA CYS A 110 17.10 42.81 6.87
C CYS A 110 15.94 41.81 7.15
N HIS A 111 16.28 40.74 7.90
CA HIS A 111 15.41 39.71 8.54
C HIS A 111 14.63 38.79 7.57
N ASP A 112 14.51 37.49 7.76
CA ASP A 112 14.15 36.75 8.98
C ASP A 112 14.43 35.24 8.83
N GLU A 113 14.23 34.52 9.92
CA GLU A 113 14.54 33.11 10.17
C GLU A 113 13.83 32.06 9.27
N SER A 114 14.32 30.82 9.43
CA SER A 114 13.67 29.55 9.12
C SER A 114 13.81 29.05 7.67
N GLY A 115 15.00 28.52 7.37
CA GLY A 115 15.13 27.49 6.33
C GLY A 115 14.52 26.19 6.82
N ALA A 116 13.18 26.11 6.84
CA ALA A 116 12.50 24.83 6.85
C ALA A 116 12.78 24.18 5.50
N SER A 117 13.75 23.26 5.46
CA SER A 117 13.90 22.36 4.33
C SER A 117 12.56 21.68 4.12
N GLU A 118 11.93 21.92 2.97
CA GLU A 118 10.76 21.17 2.55
C GLU A 118 11.04 19.67 2.73
N PRO A 119 10.10 18.89 3.30
CA PRO A 119 10.31 17.47 3.42
C PRO A 119 10.57 16.91 2.02
N PRO A 120 11.55 16.01 1.84
CA PRO A 120 11.83 15.42 0.55
C PRO A 120 10.54 14.87 -0.04
N GLU A 121 10.27 15.13 -1.32
CA GLU A 121 9.10 14.62 -2.00
C GLU A 121 9.06 13.09 -1.87
N GLU A 122 8.21 12.59 -0.99
CA GLU A 122 8.04 11.16 -0.79
C GLU A 122 7.26 10.61 -1.99
N ASN A 123 7.93 9.77 -2.79
CA ASN A 123 7.32 9.05 -3.91
C ASN A 123 6.12 8.22 -3.42
N LEU A 124 4.92 8.55 -3.89
CA LEU A 124 3.69 7.86 -3.51
C LEU A 124 3.54 6.53 -4.26
N ASN A 125 3.11 5.50 -3.54
CA ASN A 125 2.85 4.18 -4.09
C ASN A 125 1.58 4.14 -4.95
N HIS A 126 1.56 3.28 -5.97
CA HIS A 126 0.40 3.05 -6.83
C HIS A 126 -0.15 1.63 -6.67
N PRO A 127 -1.48 1.38 -6.79
CA PRO A 127 -2.07 0.04 -6.73
C PRO A 127 -1.47 -0.99 -7.71
N ALA A 128 -0.92 -0.53 -8.84
CA ALA A 128 -0.25 -1.42 -9.80
C ALA A 128 0.99 -2.12 -9.21
N ASN A 129 1.61 -1.59 -8.15
CA ASN A 129 2.81 -2.16 -7.53
C ASN A 129 2.56 -3.44 -6.72
N ILE A 130 1.33 -3.98 -6.68
CA ILE A 130 1.00 -5.22 -5.97
C ILE A 130 1.87 -6.42 -6.43
N HIS A 131 2.32 -6.41 -7.68
CA HIS A 131 3.18 -7.44 -8.24
C HIS A 131 4.55 -7.53 -7.56
N HIS A 132 5.09 -6.42 -7.04
CA HIS A 132 6.32 -6.41 -6.26
C HIS A 132 6.14 -7.11 -4.91
N VAL A 133 5.01 -6.87 -4.24
CA VAL A 133 4.65 -7.55 -2.98
C VAL A 133 4.47 -9.05 -3.22
N LEU A 134 3.75 -9.41 -4.30
CA LEU A 134 3.55 -10.79 -4.72
C LEU A 134 4.89 -11.51 -4.97
N ALA A 135 5.78 -10.93 -5.78
CA ALA A 135 7.07 -11.52 -6.13
C ALA A 135 7.96 -11.71 -4.90
N TYR A 136 8.01 -10.70 -4.01
CA TYR A 136 8.76 -10.78 -2.76
C TYR A 136 8.25 -11.93 -1.88
N MET A 137 6.93 -12.02 -1.68
CA MET A 137 6.35 -13.08 -0.87
C MET A 137 6.49 -14.47 -1.48
N ALA A 138 6.36 -14.60 -2.81
CA ALA A 138 6.56 -15.86 -3.53
C ALA A 138 7.98 -16.41 -3.27
N ASN A 139 9.00 -15.54 -3.34
CA ASN A 139 10.37 -15.89 -3.01
C ASN A 139 10.53 -16.36 -1.55
N LEU A 140 9.92 -15.68 -0.58
CA LEU A 140 10.01 -16.08 0.84
C LEU A 140 9.31 -17.41 1.14
N LEU A 141 8.17 -17.64 0.50
CA LEU A 141 7.36 -18.85 0.66
C LEU A 141 7.87 -20.03 -0.17
N GLU A 142 8.86 -19.82 -1.06
CA GLU A 142 9.35 -20.84 -1.99
C GLU A 142 8.23 -21.36 -2.90
N MET A 143 7.36 -20.45 -3.36
CA MET A 143 6.27 -20.72 -4.29
C MET A 143 6.53 -20.00 -5.62
N THR A 144 5.94 -20.50 -6.71
CA THR A 144 5.89 -19.72 -7.95
C THR A 144 4.98 -18.50 -7.79
N ILE A 145 5.19 -17.47 -8.61
CA ILE A 145 4.35 -16.27 -8.61
C ILE A 145 2.91 -16.64 -8.94
N GLU A 146 2.71 -17.55 -9.89
CA GLU A 146 1.41 -18.04 -10.36
C GLU A 146 0.66 -18.79 -9.26
N GLU A 147 1.35 -19.67 -8.51
CA GLU A 147 0.74 -20.40 -7.40
C GLU A 147 0.31 -19.45 -6.29
N LEU A 148 1.18 -18.52 -5.86
CA LEU A 148 0.83 -17.59 -4.79
C LEU A 148 -0.28 -16.63 -5.22
N ALA A 149 -0.25 -16.16 -6.47
CA ALA A 149 -1.32 -15.34 -7.04
C ALA A 149 -2.66 -16.10 -7.05
N GLY A 150 -2.66 -17.36 -7.49
CA GLY A 150 -3.84 -18.21 -7.49
C GLY A 150 -4.43 -18.41 -6.10
N VAL A 151 -3.59 -18.76 -5.11
CA VAL A 151 -4.01 -18.96 -3.72
C VAL A 151 -4.58 -17.67 -3.11
N THR A 152 -3.86 -16.55 -3.23
CA THR A 152 -4.29 -15.27 -2.64
C THR A 152 -5.55 -14.72 -3.31
N TYR A 153 -5.69 -14.89 -4.63
CA TYR A 153 -6.91 -14.55 -5.36
C TYR A 153 -8.11 -15.37 -4.89
N GLN A 154 -7.97 -16.70 -4.79
CA GLN A 154 -9.03 -17.58 -4.26
C GLN A 154 -9.41 -17.21 -2.83
N ASN A 155 -8.43 -16.84 -2.00
CA ASN A 155 -8.68 -16.37 -0.65
C ASN A 155 -9.49 -15.06 -0.64
N ALA A 156 -9.16 -14.10 -1.50
CA ALA A 156 -9.89 -12.84 -1.66
C ALA A 156 -11.33 -13.09 -2.11
N VAL A 157 -11.52 -13.93 -3.13
CA VAL A 157 -12.86 -14.31 -3.61
C VAL A 157 -13.67 -14.90 -2.47
N ARG A 158 -13.13 -15.88 -1.74
CA ARG A 158 -13.88 -16.49 -0.63
C ARG A 158 -14.19 -15.51 0.50
N LEU A 159 -13.25 -14.64 0.86
CA LEU A 159 -13.43 -13.68 1.96
C LEU A 159 -14.43 -12.58 1.61
N PHE A 160 -14.42 -12.09 0.37
CA PHE A 160 -15.25 -10.95 -0.07
C PHE A 160 -16.48 -11.37 -0.89
N SER A 161 -16.75 -12.67 -1.04
CA SER A 161 -18.00 -13.19 -1.58
C SER A 161 -19.01 -13.41 -0.46
N TYR A 162 -19.85 -12.40 -0.23
CA TYR A 162 -20.96 -12.45 0.72
C TYR A 162 -22.20 -11.78 0.10
N GLU A 163 -23.39 -12.11 0.60
CA GLU A 163 -24.63 -11.59 0.04
C GLU A 163 -24.62 -10.05 -0.09
N GLY A 164 -24.89 -9.56 -1.31
CA GLY A 164 -24.81 -8.13 -1.64
C GLY A 164 -23.45 -7.67 -2.19
N SER A 165 -22.38 -8.48 -2.11
CA SER A 165 -21.08 -8.11 -2.67
C SER A 165 -21.06 -8.16 -4.20
N SER A 166 -20.26 -7.27 -4.79
CA SER A 166 -20.06 -7.19 -6.25
C SER A 166 -19.47 -8.48 -6.85
N TYR A 167 -18.83 -9.31 -6.03
CA TYR A 167 -18.22 -10.57 -6.43
C TYR A 167 -19.25 -11.68 -6.69
N LEU A 168 -20.41 -11.64 -6.02
CA LEU A 168 -21.50 -12.58 -6.27
C LEU A 168 -22.38 -12.20 -7.47
N LYS A 169 -22.41 -10.92 -7.87
CA LYS A 169 -23.26 -10.42 -8.97
C LYS A 169 -22.80 -10.82 -10.37
N LYS A 170 -21.61 -11.43 -10.53
CA LYS A 170 -21.06 -11.85 -11.83
C LYS A 170 -21.38 -13.31 -12.21
N VAL A 171 -22.24 -14.00 -11.45
CA VAL A 171 -22.75 -15.33 -11.80
C VAL A 171 -24.27 -15.26 -11.98
N ILE A 172 -24.72 -14.69 -13.10
CA ILE A 172 -26.09 -14.85 -13.62
C ILE A 172 -26.00 -14.96 -15.15
#